data_AF-A0A1Q9JJB9-F1
#
_entry.id   AF-A0A1Q9JJB9-F1
#
_cell.length_a   1.000
_cell.length_b   1.000
_cell.length_c   1.000
_cell.angle_alpha   90.00
_cell.angle_beta   90.00
_cell.angle_gamma   90.00
#
_symmetry.space_group_name_H-M   'P 1'
#
loop_
_entity.id
_entity.type
_entity.pdbx_description
1 polymer ?
#
loop_
_entity_poly.entity_id
_entity_poly.type
_entity_poly.pdbx_seq_one_letter_code
_entity_poly.pdbx_strand_id
1 'polypeptide(L)'
;MVTSALRDRWPLAGWGNVPPAAYSDSPAVGAVVMACAGEAAKKGISSAEMYYGDWAAVSPQDVAMNARWASSPQVYDFDSDLADAVIRTGLGNVPSEAVSGLPYSIQYVRCRMDEYDGFLAWLDHAADGGTVSDVLTVVMLHRNSYGRARLVVPLSGTMGDLAGAMRADETVNVWYAEVPTTSAAELEAHKQRMAGLFSNVLSLLLYVCSVEADVEVVYQPPTGKRGQRTGRRTNPETVRAVGARVGRALGTARMAYASGPERGGNVSPHVRRAHWQHFWVGPRKGRTDGRYGDRLIVKWIPPIAVLGGGGAEVVHHTGKPIGQR
;
A
#
# COMPACT_ATOMS: atom_id res chain seq x y z
N MET A 1 2.16 23.65 8.47
CA MET A 1 3.14 24.06 7.43
C MET A 1 2.61 23.77 6.03
N VAL A 2 2.16 22.55 5.71
CA VAL A 2 1.49 22.27 4.41
C VAL A 2 0.17 23.04 4.27
N THR A 3 -0.64 23.10 5.34
CA THR A 3 -1.90 23.86 5.38
C THR A 3 -1.75 25.38 5.29
N SER A 4 -0.63 25.94 5.73
CA SER A 4 -0.36 27.38 5.62
C SER A 4 0.11 27.76 4.21
N ALA A 5 1.02 26.99 3.61
CA ALA A 5 1.46 27.20 2.23
C ALA A 5 0.31 27.04 1.21
N LEU A 6 -0.64 26.15 1.50
CA LEU A 6 -1.89 25.98 0.74
C LEU A 6 -2.83 27.19 0.82
N ARG A 7 -2.96 27.77 2.02
CA ARG A 7 -3.81 28.94 2.27
C ARG A 7 -3.31 30.18 1.52
N ASP A 8 -1.99 30.36 1.52
CA ASP A 8 -1.35 31.50 0.87
C ASP A 8 -1.45 31.41 -0.66
N ARG A 9 -1.40 30.20 -1.22
CA ARG A 9 -1.45 29.97 -2.68
C ARG A 9 -2.88 29.97 -3.25
N TRP A 10 -3.89 29.66 -2.43
CA TRP A 10 -5.30 29.54 -2.85
C TRP A 10 -6.28 30.06 -1.77
N PRO A 11 -6.31 31.37 -1.48
CA PRO A 11 -7.05 31.92 -0.33
C PRO A 11 -8.58 31.76 -0.40
N LEU A 12 -9.14 31.45 -1.57
CA LEU A 12 -10.59 31.36 -1.80
C LEU A 12 -11.16 29.92 -1.70
N ALA A 13 -10.33 28.90 -1.52
CA ALA A 13 -10.77 27.49 -1.60
C ALA A 13 -11.43 26.94 -0.31
N GLY A 14 -11.95 27.79 0.58
CA GLY A 14 -12.84 27.35 1.66
C GLY A 14 -12.23 26.42 2.72
N TRP A 15 -10.92 26.50 2.93
CA TRP A 15 -10.12 25.59 3.79
C TRP A 15 -10.59 25.44 5.25
N GLY A 16 -11.42 26.36 5.75
CA GLY A 16 -11.91 26.35 7.14
C GLY A 16 -12.93 25.24 7.44
N ASN A 17 -13.54 24.64 6.40
CA ASN A 17 -14.72 23.80 6.55
C ASN A 17 -14.57 22.39 5.94
N VAL A 18 -13.36 21.95 5.55
CA VAL A 18 -13.17 20.59 5.03
C VAL A 18 -13.29 19.60 6.20
N PRO A 19 -14.37 18.80 6.28
CA PRO A 19 -14.54 17.85 7.38
C PRO A 19 -13.48 16.76 7.25
N PRO A 20 -13.06 16.12 8.36
CA PRO A 20 -12.34 14.86 8.29
C PRO A 20 -13.30 13.80 7.71
N ALA A 21 -13.37 13.72 6.39
CA ALA A 21 -14.24 12.79 5.70
C ALA A 21 -13.53 11.44 5.57
N ALA A 22 -14.18 10.39 6.07
CA ALA A 22 -13.69 9.01 5.98
C ALA A 22 -13.90 8.38 4.59
N TYR A 23 -14.49 9.10 3.64
CA TYR A 23 -14.86 8.64 2.30
C TYR A 23 -14.75 9.78 1.29
N SER A 24 -14.44 9.46 0.03
CA SER A 24 -14.45 10.39 -1.12
C SER A 24 -15.82 11.00 -1.40
N ASP A 25 -16.89 10.44 -0.84
CA ASP A 25 -18.26 10.92 -1.02
C ASP A 25 -18.58 12.23 -0.30
N SER A 26 -17.64 12.84 0.41
CA SER A 26 -17.88 14.19 0.95
C SER A 26 -18.01 15.17 -0.22
N PRO A 27 -19.21 15.72 -0.49
CA PRO A 27 -19.40 16.66 -1.59
C PRO A 27 -18.53 17.91 -1.41
N ALA A 28 -18.15 18.21 -0.16
CA ALA A 28 -17.24 19.29 0.18
C ALA A 28 -15.79 19.03 -0.28
N VAL A 29 -15.28 17.81 -0.13
CA VAL A 29 -13.93 17.44 -0.61
C VAL A 29 -13.92 17.44 -2.13
N GLY A 30 -14.94 16.85 -2.76
CA GLY A 30 -15.11 16.87 -4.21
C GLY A 30 -15.20 18.29 -4.77
N ALA A 31 -16.00 19.17 -4.14
CA ALA A 31 -16.14 20.57 -4.55
C ALA A 31 -14.82 21.35 -4.44
N VAL A 32 -14.02 21.13 -3.39
CA VAL A 32 -12.70 21.77 -3.25
C VAL A 32 -11.73 21.27 -4.31
N VAL A 33 -11.71 19.97 -4.59
CA VAL A 33 -10.89 19.38 -5.66
C VAL A 33 -11.26 20.00 -7.02
N MET A 34 -12.55 20.07 -7.34
CA MET A 34 -13.06 20.66 -8.59
C MET A 34 -12.79 22.16 -8.69
N ALA A 35 -12.91 22.91 -7.59
CA ALA A 35 -12.62 24.34 -7.56
C ALA A 35 -11.13 24.61 -7.82
N CYS A 36 -10.24 23.85 -7.18
CA CYS A 36 -8.81 23.98 -7.43
C CYS A 36 -8.41 23.54 -8.85
N ALA A 37 -9.07 22.51 -9.41
CA ALA A 37 -8.86 22.11 -10.81
C ALA A 37 -9.31 23.20 -11.80
N GLY A 38 -10.49 23.78 -11.59
CA GLY A 38 -10.97 24.89 -12.42
C GLY A 38 -10.07 26.12 -12.36
N GLU A 39 -9.48 26.40 -11.20
CA GLU A 39 -8.56 27.53 -11.05
C GLU A 39 -7.17 27.26 -11.65
N ALA A 40 -6.68 26.02 -11.61
CA ALA A 40 -5.48 25.59 -12.33
C ALA A 40 -5.65 25.76 -13.85
N ALA A 41 -6.81 25.32 -14.38
CA ALA A 41 -7.14 25.47 -15.80
C ALA A 41 -7.16 26.94 -16.25
N LYS A 42 -7.70 27.85 -15.44
CA LYS A 42 -7.66 29.31 -15.73
C LYS A 42 -6.24 29.88 -15.81
N LYS A 43 -5.29 29.29 -15.09
CA LYS A 43 -3.88 29.68 -15.08
C LYS A 43 -3.07 29.01 -16.20
N GLY A 44 -3.73 28.27 -17.10
CA GLY A 44 -3.07 27.54 -18.17
C GLY A 44 -2.29 26.31 -17.68
N ILE A 45 -2.49 25.90 -16.41
CA ILE A 45 -1.85 24.72 -15.86
C ILE A 45 -2.59 23.50 -16.41
N SER A 46 -1.91 22.65 -17.16
CA SER A 46 -2.51 21.47 -17.76
C SER A 46 -2.88 20.42 -16.70
N SER A 47 -3.79 19.50 -17.01
CA SER A 47 -4.06 18.35 -16.15
C SER A 47 -2.79 17.51 -15.94
N ALA A 48 -1.90 17.43 -16.94
CA ALA A 48 -0.62 16.74 -16.79
C ALA A 48 0.30 17.48 -15.80
N GLU A 49 0.40 18.81 -15.88
CA GLU A 49 1.16 19.63 -14.92
C GLU A 49 0.58 19.58 -13.50
N MET A 50 -0.73 19.43 -13.37
CA MET A 50 -1.44 19.38 -12.09
C MET A 50 -1.33 18.03 -11.38
N TYR A 51 -1.26 16.94 -12.15
CA TYR A 51 -1.16 15.58 -11.64
C TYR A 51 0.29 15.09 -11.56
N TYR A 52 1.17 15.62 -12.41
CA TYR A 52 2.51 15.07 -12.67
C TYR A 52 3.60 16.15 -12.90
N GLY A 53 3.30 17.44 -12.71
CA GLY A 53 4.25 18.55 -12.82
C GLY A 53 5.09 18.82 -11.56
N ASP A 54 6.04 19.74 -11.70
CA ASP A 54 7.15 20.01 -10.77
C ASP A 54 6.74 20.01 -9.27
N TRP A 55 7.55 19.25 -8.51
CA TRP A 55 7.53 18.73 -7.13
C TRP A 55 7.30 19.74 -5.98
N ALA A 56 6.72 20.90 -6.25
CA ALA A 56 6.41 21.95 -5.27
C ALA A 56 4.95 22.41 -5.25
N ALA A 57 4.09 21.87 -6.12
CA ALA A 57 2.66 22.17 -6.11
C ALA A 57 1.88 21.13 -5.29
N VAL A 58 1.10 21.61 -4.34
CA VAL A 58 0.09 20.77 -3.68
C VAL A 58 -1.02 20.53 -4.70
N SER A 59 -1.28 19.26 -5.00
CA SER A 59 -2.39 18.86 -5.88
C SER A 59 -3.69 18.92 -5.07
N PRO A 60 -4.86 19.23 -5.67
CA PRO A 60 -6.12 19.18 -4.93
C PRO A 60 -6.46 17.81 -4.38
N GLN A 61 -5.92 16.77 -5.00
CA GLN A 61 -6.00 15.41 -4.48
C GLN A 61 -5.30 15.24 -3.13
N ASP A 62 -4.29 16.07 -2.84
CA ASP A 62 -3.66 16.09 -1.53
C ASP A 62 -4.65 16.52 -0.45
N VAL A 63 -5.63 17.35 -0.77
CA VAL A 63 -6.69 17.75 0.16
C VAL A 63 -7.52 16.55 0.54
N ALA A 64 -7.96 15.77 -0.45
CA ALA A 64 -8.71 14.54 -0.24
C ALA A 64 -7.89 13.50 0.55
N MET A 65 -6.63 13.31 0.17
CA MET A 65 -5.69 12.42 0.86
C MET A 65 -5.48 12.84 2.32
N ASN A 66 -5.24 14.13 2.59
CA ASN A 66 -5.06 14.65 3.95
C ASN A 66 -6.34 14.53 4.78
N ALA A 67 -7.52 14.75 4.18
CA ALA A 67 -8.80 14.57 4.87
C ALA A 67 -9.03 13.10 5.28
N ARG A 68 -8.76 12.16 4.37
CA ARG A 68 -8.77 10.72 4.67
C ARG A 68 -7.77 10.39 5.78
N TRP A 69 -6.53 10.88 5.67
CA TRP A 69 -5.48 10.63 6.65
C TRP A 69 -5.86 11.14 8.04
N ALA A 70 -6.43 12.33 8.13
CA ALA A 70 -6.90 12.91 9.39
C ALA A 70 -7.99 12.07 10.07
N SER A 71 -8.77 11.30 9.30
CA SER A 71 -9.80 10.39 9.85
C SER A 71 -9.23 9.11 10.46
N SER A 72 -8.11 8.61 9.92
CA SER A 72 -7.52 7.34 10.33
C SER A 72 -6.01 7.30 10.05
N PRO A 73 -5.18 8.00 10.85
CA PRO A 73 -3.74 8.06 10.62
C PRO A 73 -3.07 6.76 11.10
N GLN A 74 -2.87 5.82 10.16
CA GLN A 74 -2.36 4.48 10.43
C GLN A 74 -1.05 4.24 9.69
N VAL A 75 0.02 4.01 10.43
CA VAL A 75 1.36 3.69 9.90
C VAL A 75 1.63 2.21 10.07
N TYR A 76 1.85 1.50 8.97
CA TYR A 76 2.33 0.12 8.91
C TYR A 76 3.83 0.15 8.63
N ASP A 77 4.64 -0.06 9.66
CA ASP A 77 6.09 0.00 9.60
C ASP A 77 6.68 -1.39 9.40
N PHE A 78 7.13 -1.67 8.18
CA PHE A 78 7.62 -2.98 7.80
C PHE A 78 9.05 -3.24 8.28
N ASP A 79 9.23 -4.42 8.89
CA ASP A 79 10.54 -5.05 9.01
C ASP A 79 11.13 -5.31 7.61
N SER A 80 12.41 -4.97 7.43
CA SER A 80 13.07 -5.05 6.13
C SER A 80 13.21 -6.47 5.61
N ASP A 81 13.48 -7.46 6.47
CA ASP A 81 13.63 -8.85 6.06
C ASP A 81 12.29 -9.47 5.66
N LEU A 82 11.21 -9.10 6.36
CA LEU A 82 9.86 -9.47 5.93
C LEU A 82 9.52 -8.82 4.58
N ALA A 83 9.69 -7.50 4.45
CA ALA A 83 9.35 -6.78 3.22
C ALA A 83 10.03 -7.40 2.01
N ASP A 84 11.33 -7.67 2.14
CA ASP A 84 12.14 -8.39 1.19
C ASP A 84 11.56 -9.75 0.77
N ALA A 85 11.15 -10.57 1.75
CA ALA A 85 10.62 -11.91 1.50
C ALA A 85 9.24 -11.85 0.82
N VAL A 86 8.39 -10.91 1.22
CA VAL A 86 7.08 -10.67 0.62
C VAL A 86 7.24 -10.18 -0.81
N ILE A 87 8.09 -9.18 -1.06
CA ILE A 87 8.39 -8.65 -2.40
C ILE A 87 8.92 -9.76 -3.31
N ARG A 88 9.88 -10.58 -2.84
CA ARG A 88 10.41 -11.71 -3.62
C ARG A 88 9.39 -12.81 -3.88
N THR A 89 8.31 -12.90 -3.10
CA THR A 89 7.20 -13.83 -3.38
C THR A 89 6.48 -13.45 -4.67
N GLY A 90 6.44 -12.15 -5.00
CA GLY A 90 5.65 -11.61 -6.11
C GLY A 90 4.15 -11.67 -5.80
N LEU A 91 3.32 -11.39 -6.81
CA LEU A 91 1.87 -11.24 -6.62
C LEU A 91 1.07 -12.55 -6.68
N GLY A 92 1.65 -13.59 -7.29
CA GLY A 92 0.95 -14.85 -7.55
C GLY A 92 -0.32 -14.66 -8.40
N ASN A 93 -1.19 -15.67 -8.39
CA ASN A 93 -2.50 -15.61 -9.02
C ASN A 93 -3.58 -15.24 -7.99
N VAL A 94 -3.43 -14.09 -7.34
CA VAL A 94 -4.37 -13.60 -6.31
C VAL A 94 -5.38 -12.66 -6.97
N PRO A 95 -6.70 -12.81 -6.74
CA PRO A 95 -7.70 -11.86 -7.25
C PRO A 95 -7.46 -10.44 -6.70
N SER A 96 -7.69 -9.41 -7.52
CA SER A 96 -7.47 -8.02 -7.09
C SER A 96 -8.38 -7.58 -5.94
N GLU A 97 -9.56 -8.19 -5.82
CA GLU A 97 -10.49 -8.03 -4.70
C GLU A 97 -9.87 -8.40 -3.34
N ALA A 98 -8.69 -9.03 -3.30
CA ALA A 98 -7.96 -9.28 -2.04
C ALA A 98 -7.62 -7.99 -1.29
N VAL A 99 -7.42 -6.87 -2.00
CA VAL A 99 -7.21 -5.56 -1.37
C VAL A 99 -8.51 -4.85 -0.99
N SER A 100 -9.68 -5.42 -1.29
CA SER A 100 -10.96 -4.91 -0.75
C SER A 100 -11.03 -5.06 0.78
N GLY A 101 -10.19 -5.91 1.37
CA GLY A 101 -10.02 -6.10 2.80
C GLY A 101 -9.06 -5.12 3.50
N LEU A 102 -8.70 -3.99 2.89
CA LEU A 102 -7.82 -3.01 3.51
C LEU A 102 -8.37 -2.58 4.90
N PRO A 103 -7.56 -2.59 5.98
CA PRO A 103 -8.11 -2.44 7.34
C PRO A 103 -8.65 -1.05 7.70
N TYR A 104 -8.33 -0.03 6.91
CA TYR A 104 -8.61 1.38 7.18
C TYR A 104 -8.96 2.14 5.90
N SER A 105 -9.59 3.31 6.06
CA SER A 105 -9.95 4.21 4.95
C SER A 105 -8.76 4.77 4.18
N ILE A 106 -7.58 4.76 4.82
CA ILE A 106 -6.27 5.02 4.24
C ILE A 106 -5.21 4.48 5.19
N GLN A 107 -4.10 3.99 4.65
CA GLN A 107 -2.94 3.55 5.42
C GLN A 107 -1.66 4.04 4.77
N TYR A 108 -0.68 4.40 5.59
CA TYR A 108 0.68 4.61 5.16
C TYR A 108 1.49 3.34 5.43
N VAL A 109 1.99 2.72 4.38
CA VAL A 109 2.94 1.61 4.47
C VAL A 109 4.34 2.22 4.39
N ARG A 110 5.04 2.21 5.52
CA ARG A 110 6.44 2.62 5.62
C ARG A 110 7.31 1.42 5.28
N CYS A 111 7.90 1.47 4.10
CA CYS A 111 8.83 0.48 3.59
C CYS A 111 9.67 1.17 2.51
N ARG A 112 10.99 1.25 2.72
CA ARG A 112 11.87 1.90 1.76
C ARG A 112 11.98 1.05 0.49
N MET A 113 11.74 1.68 -0.65
CA MET A 113 11.83 1.06 -1.97
C MET A 113 12.44 2.08 -2.93
N ASP A 114 13.69 1.86 -3.34
CA ASP A 114 14.42 2.79 -4.20
C ASP A 114 14.48 4.21 -3.60
N GLU A 115 14.13 5.25 -4.38
CA GLU A 115 13.98 6.62 -3.91
C GLU A 115 12.76 6.89 -3.03
N TYR A 116 11.89 5.92 -2.74
CA TYR A 116 10.67 6.12 -1.93
C TYR A 116 10.84 5.69 -0.48
N ASP A 117 10.21 6.40 0.46
CA ASP A 117 10.16 6.03 1.89
C ASP A 117 8.98 5.13 2.23
N GLY A 118 7.99 5.07 1.35
CA GLY A 118 6.79 4.27 1.51
C GLY A 118 5.66 4.79 0.63
N PHE A 119 4.44 4.36 0.90
CA PHE A 119 3.28 4.76 0.12
C PHE A 119 2.01 4.83 0.95
N LEU A 120 1.08 5.68 0.54
CA LEU A 120 -0.30 5.70 1.01
C LEU A 120 -1.15 4.86 0.05
N ALA A 121 -2.12 4.13 0.59
CA ALA A 121 -3.08 3.36 -0.20
C ALA A 121 -4.49 3.50 0.36
N TRP A 122 -5.48 3.52 -0.52
CA TRP A 122 -6.91 3.49 -0.18
C TRP A 122 -7.77 3.02 -1.34
N LEU A 123 -9.01 2.63 -1.05
CA LEU A 123 -10.03 2.34 -2.04
C LEU A 123 -10.89 3.57 -2.31
N ASP A 124 -11.20 3.77 -3.57
CA ASP A 124 -12.07 4.83 -4.06
C ASP A 124 -13.02 4.29 -5.14
N HIS A 125 -13.87 5.16 -5.66
CA HIS A 125 -14.74 4.85 -6.77
C HIS A 125 -14.41 5.78 -7.94
N ALA A 126 -14.28 5.22 -9.14
CA ALA A 126 -14.19 5.98 -10.38
C ALA A 126 -15.50 5.87 -11.14
N ALA A 127 -16.06 7.02 -11.55
CA ALA A 127 -17.20 7.09 -12.44
C ALA A 127 -16.71 7.35 -13.87
N ASP A 128 -16.95 6.40 -14.76
CA ASP A 128 -16.69 6.55 -16.20
C ASP A 128 -17.96 6.21 -16.98
N GLY A 129 -18.41 7.14 -17.84
CA GLY A 129 -19.60 6.95 -18.67
C GLY A 129 -20.90 6.59 -17.91
N GLY A 130 -21.01 6.92 -16.62
CA GLY A 130 -22.15 6.55 -15.77
C GLY A 130 -22.00 5.19 -15.05
N THR A 131 -20.89 4.47 -15.26
CA THR A 131 -20.56 3.25 -14.53
C THR A 131 -19.61 3.58 -13.39
N VAL A 132 -19.97 3.18 -12.17
CA VAL A 132 -19.11 3.33 -10.99
C VAL A 132 -18.33 2.03 -10.81
N SER A 133 -17.00 2.14 -10.70
CA SER A 133 -16.09 1.02 -10.47
C SER A 133 -15.19 1.28 -9.27
N ASP A 134 -14.85 0.22 -8.53
CA ASP A 134 -13.90 0.31 -7.43
C ASP A 134 -12.48 0.45 -7.97
N VAL A 135 -11.73 1.39 -7.42
CA VAL A 135 -10.34 1.65 -7.79
C VAL A 135 -9.45 1.62 -6.55
N LEU A 136 -8.26 1.04 -6.69
CA LEU A 136 -7.18 1.20 -5.73
C LEU A 136 -6.39 2.44 -6.11
N THR A 137 -6.28 3.38 -5.17
CA THR A 137 -5.34 4.50 -5.30
C THR A 137 -4.11 4.25 -4.43
N VAL A 138 -2.93 4.46 -5.02
CA VAL A 138 -1.62 4.42 -4.37
C VAL A 138 -0.91 5.74 -4.60
N VAL A 139 -0.29 6.28 -3.56
CA VAL A 139 0.59 7.46 -3.64
C VAL A 139 1.92 7.12 -2.97
N MET A 140 2.96 6.91 -3.77
CA MET A 140 4.33 6.68 -3.29
C MET A 140 4.98 8.02 -2.95
N LEU A 141 5.67 8.08 -1.81
CA LEU A 141 6.27 9.30 -1.28
C LEU A 141 7.79 9.28 -1.48
N HIS A 142 8.31 10.22 -2.27
CA HIS A 142 9.73 10.32 -2.59
C HIS A 142 10.52 10.75 -1.35
N ARG A 143 11.71 10.18 -1.19
CA ARG A 143 12.64 10.48 -0.10
C ARG A 143 13.29 11.83 -0.33
N ASN A 144 13.43 12.63 0.72
CA ASN A 144 14.11 13.94 0.67
C ASN A 144 13.51 14.96 -0.31
N SER A 145 12.28 14.75 -0.80
CA SER A 145 11.57 15.72 -1.62
C SER A 145 10.07 15.69 -1.30
N TYR A 146 9.32 16.65 -1.84
CA TYR A 146 7.86 16.62 -1.82
C TYR A 146 7.28 15.89 -3.06
N GLY A 147 8.15 15.22 -3.83
CA GLY A 147 7.76 14.43 -4.98
C GLY A 147 6.88 13.24 -4.58
N ARG A 148 5.90 12.95 -5.42
CA ARG A 148 4.98 11.83 -5.24
C ARG A 148 4.68 11.18 -6.57
N ALA A 149 4.55 9.86 -6.57
CA ALA A 149 4.09 9.12 -7.73
C ALA A 149 2.72 8.52 -7.40
N ARG A 150 1.69 8.94 -8.14
CA ARG A 150 0.31 8.48 -7.94
C ARG A 150 -0.08 7.46 -8.98
N LEU A 151 -0.81 6.46 -8.54
CA LEU A 151 -1.40 5.39 -9.33
C LEU A 151 -2.85 5.18 -8.94
N VAL A 152 -3.71 5.05 -9.94
CA VAL A 152 -5.12 4.72 -9.77
C VAL A 152 -5.42 3.57 -10.71
N VAL A 153 -5.77 2.41 -10.17
CA VAL A 153 -6.03 1.21 -10.97
C VAL A 153 -7.41 0.62 -10.63
N PRO A 154 -8.20 0.19 -11.63
CA PRO A 154 -9.46 -0.48 -11.37
C PRO A 154 -9.22 -1.83 -10.71
N LEU A 155 -10.05 -2.18 -9.72
CA LEU A 155 -10.06 -3.51 -9.11
C LEU A 155 -10.73 -4.51 -10.04
N SER A 156 -9.99 -4.95 -11.07
CA SER A 156 -10.44 -6.00 -11.99
C SER A 156 -9.40 -7.11 -12.10
N GLY A 157 -9.85 -8.33 -12.41
CA GLY A 157 -8.96 -9.47 -12.60
C GLY A 157 -8.12 -9.85 -11.37
N THR A 158 -6.82 -10.00 -11.59
CA THR A 158 -5.82 -10.43 -10.60
C THR A 158 -4.90 -9.28 -10.19
N MET A 159 -4.17 -9.46 -9.09
CA MET A 159 -3.12 -8.53 -8.67
C MET A 159 -2.06 -8.34 -9.76
N GLY A 160 -1.77 -9.38 -10.54
CA GLY A 160 -0.87 -9.28 -11.70
C GLY A 160 -1.44 -8.39 -12.82
N ASP A 161 -2.75 -8.44 -13.05
CA ASP A 161 -3.42 -7.58 -14.02
C ASP A 161 -3.38 -6.12 -13.57
N LEU A 162 -3.55 -5.83 -12.28
CA LEU A 162 -3.36 -4.48 -11.72
C LEU A 162 -1.94 -3.97 -11.98
N ALA A 163 -0.91 -4.79 -11.72
CA ALA A 163 0.47 -4.43 -12.00
C ALA A 163 0.72 -4.21 -13.51
N GLY A 164 0.03 -4.96 -14.36
CA GLY A 164 0.06 -4.81 -15.82
C GLY A 164 -0.63 -3.54 -16.31
N ALA A 165 -1.75 -3.15 -15.68
CA ALA A 165 -2.53 -1.98 -16.06
C ALA A 165 -1.70 -0.69 -16.05
N MET A 166 -0.79 -0.54 -15.08
CA MET A 166 0.12 0.61 -15.07
C MET A 166 1.05 0.65 -16.29
N ARG A 167 1.51 -0.50 -16.80
CA ARG A 167 2.34 -0.51 -18.03
C ARG A 167 1.55 -0.10 -19.25
N ALA A 168 0.25 -0.38 -19.26
CA ALA A 168 -0.66 -0.10 -20.35
C ALA A 168 -1.31 1.30 -20.27
N ASP A 169 -1.09 2.04 -19.17
CA ASP A 169 -1.71 3.33 -18.96
C ASP A 169 -1.15 4.38 -19.94
N GLU A 170 -1.98 4.81 -20.89
CA GLU A 170 -1.59 5.80 -21.89
C GLU A 170 -1.29 7.18 -21.28
N THR A 171 -1.83 7.50 -20.10
CA THR A 171 -1.54 8.77 -19.44
C THR A 171 -0.09 8.87 -18.98
N VAL A 172 0.50 7.72 -18.64
CA VAL A 172 1.94 7.59 -18.37
C VAL A 172 2.73 7.93 -19.64
N ASN A 173 2.28 7.47 -20.82
CA ASN A 173 2.94 7.79 -22.10
C ASN A 173 2.88 9.28 -22.44
N VAL A 174 1.75 9.94 -22.20
CA VAL A 174 1.58 11.38 -22.45
C VAL A 174 2.55 12.20 -21.60
N TRP A 175 2.73 11.85 -20.32
CA TRP A 175 3.67 12.57 -19.46
C TRP A 175 5.12 12.45 -19.95
N TYR A 176 5.58 11.23 -20.25
CA TYR A 176 6.96 11.06 -20.71
C TYR A 176 7.21 11.67 -22.10
N ALA A 177 6.17 11.86 -22.92
CA ALA A 177 6.30 12.58 -24.18
C ALA A 177 6.56 14.08 -23.98
N GLU A 178 6.16 14.64 -22.83
CA GLU A 178 6.40 16.04 -22.45
C GLU A 178 7.74 16.23 -21.70
N VAL A 179 8.40 15.15 -21.25
CA VAL A 179 9.72 15.22 -20.62
C VAL A 179 10.79 15.43 -21.72
N PRO A 180 11.46 16.61 -21.80
CA PRO A 180 12.16 17.05 -23.03
C PRO A 180 13.42 16.28 -23.45
N THR A 181 13.79 15.17 -22.81
CA THR A 181 15.15 14.59 -22.95
C THR A 181 15.24 13.06 -22.89
N THR A 182 14.13 12.32 -22.91
CA THR A 182 14.20 10.86 -22.73
C THR A 182 14.08 10.13 -24.08
N SER A 183 15.11 9.38 -24.46
CA SER A 183 15.03 8.46 -25.60
C SER A 183 13.96 7.37 -25.37
N ALA A 184 13.45 6.76 -26.44
CA ALA A 184 12.45 5.69 -26.32
C ALA A 184 12.92 4.52 -25.42
N ALA A 185 14.22 4.22 -25.43
CA ALA A 185 14.80 3.17 -24.59
C ALA A 185 14.83 3.55 -23.10
N GLU A 186 15.19 4.80 -22.77
CA GLU A 186 15.18 5.29 -21.39
C GLU A 186 13.77 5.38 -20.82
N LEU A 187 12.80 5.75 -21.67
CA LEU A 187 11.38 5.75 -21.35
C LEU A 187 10.90 4.35 -20.99
N GLU A 188 11.18 3.37 -21.85
CA GLU A 188 10.79 1.99 -21.60
C GLU A 188 11.44 1.43 -20.33
N ALA A 189 12.73 1.70 -20.12
CA ALA A 189 13.42 1.32 -18.89
C ALA A 189 12.79 1.96 -17.64
N HIS A 190 12.36 3.23 -17.73
CA HIS A 190 11.68 3.89 -16.63
C HIS A 190 10.32 3.24 -16.34
N LYS A 191 9.50 2.97 -17.36
CA LYS A 191 8.21 2.27 -17.19
C LYS A 191 8.38 0.91 -16.54
N GLN A 192 9.41 0.16 -16.94
CA GLN A 192 9.72 -1.14 -16.34
C GLN A 192 10.11 -1.02 -14.87
N ARG A 193 10.92 0.00 -14.51
CA ARG A 193 11.25 0.28 -13.10
C ARG A 193 10.00 0.62 -12.28
N MET A 194 9.17 1.52 -12.78
CA MET A 194 7.91 1.87 -12.11
C MET A 194 7.02 0.64 -11.94
N ALA A 195 6.91 -0.22 -12.96
CA ALA A 195 6.14 -1.48 -12.91
C ALA A 195 6.66 -2.46 -11.88
N GLY A 196 7.98 -2.55 -11.71
CA GLY A 196 8.59 -3.27 -10.61
C GLY A 196 8.19 -2.69 -9.25
N LEU A 197 8.32 -1.37 -9.08
CA LEU A 197 7.96 -0.68 -7.82
C LEU A 197 6.49 -0.87 -7.47
N PHE A 198 5.58 -0.73 -8.44
CA PHE A 198 4.17 -0.93 -8.19
C PHE A 198 3.83 -2.39 -7.84
N SER A 199 4.51 -3.37 -8.46
CA SER A 199 4.39 -4.77 -8.08
C SER A 199 4.84 -5.02 -6.62
N ASN A 200 5.87 -4.32 -6.17
CA ASN A 200 6.35 -4.39 -4.78
C ASN A 200 5.30 -3.79 -3.83
N VAL A 201 4.75 -2.61 -4.16
CA VAL A 201 3.67 -1.96 -3.41
C VAL A 201 2.47 -2.89 -3.24
N LEU A 202 2.01 -3.50 -4.33
CA LEU A 202 0.88 -4.43 -4.32
C LEU A 202 1.18 -5.67 -3.46
N SER A 203 2.42 -6.19 -3.50
CA SER A 203 2.83 -7.33 -2.67
C SER A 203 2.80 -6.98 -1.18
N LEU A 204 3.25 -5.78 -0.80
CA LEU A 204 3.19 -5.30 0.58
C LEU A 204 1.75 -5.07 1.04
N LEU A 205 0.88 -4.53 0.17
CA LEU A 205 -0.55 -4.38 0.46
C LEU A 205 -1.26 -5.71 0.68
N LEU A 206 -0.92 -6.74 -0.11
CA LEU A 206 -1.43 -8.10 0.11
C LEU A 206 -1.04 -8.63 1.49
N TYR A 207 0.17 -8.32 1.97
CA TYR A 207 0.58 -8.72 3.32
C TYR A 207 -0.23 -8.00 4.40
N VAL A 208 -0.50 -6.70 4.23
CA VAL A 208 -1.38 -5.95 5.13
C VAL A 208 -2.79 -6.55 5.19
N CYS A 209 -3.29 -7.08 4.07
CA CYS A 209 -4.60 -7.74 3.98
C CYS A 209 -4.57 -9.23 4.36
N SER A 210 -3.38 -9.80 4.58
CA SER A 210 -3.22 -11.22 4.87
C SER A 210 -3.80 -11.58 6.23
N VAL A 211 -4.53 -12.69 6.29
CA VAL A 211 -4.84 -13.31 7.58
C VAL A 211 -3.55 -13.75 8.26
N GLU A 212 -3.55 -13.68 9.59
CA GLU A 212 -2.39 -13.98 10.44
C GLU A 212 -1.13 -13.15 10.09
N ALA A 213 -1.29 -12.00 9.43
CA ALA A 213 -0.19 -11.06 9.27
C ALA A 213 0.40 -10.69 10.64
N ASP A 214 1.74 -10.66 10.72
CA ASP A 214 2.45 -10.32 11.95
C ASP A 214 2.41 -8.81 12.16
N VAL A 215 1.31 -8.32 12.73
CA VAL A 215 1.08 -6.88 12.94
C VAL A 215 0.84 -6.60 14.43
N GLU A 216 1.66 -5.72 15.00
CA GLU A 216 1.58 -5.32 16.41
C GLU A 216 1.47 -3.80 16.55
N VAL A 217 0.56 -3.31 17.39
CA VAL A 217 0.49 -1.89 17.71
C VAL A 217 1.62 -1.53 18.67
N VAL A 218 2.60 -0.76 18.20
CA VAL A 218 3.77 -0.32 18.99
C VAL A 218 3.63 1.10 19.53
N TYR A 219 2.73 1.89 18.92
CA TYR A 219 2.37 3.20 19.42
C TYR A 219 0.91 3.50 19.08
N GLN A 220 0.18 4.03 20.06
CA GLN A 220 -1.15 4.57 19.87
C GLN A 220 -1.22 5.96 20.50
N PRO A 221 -1.80 6.96 19.82
CA PRO A 221 -1.97 8.28 20.40
C PRO A 221 -2.85 8.22 21.65
N PRO A 222 -2.55 8.99 22.70
CA PRO A 222 -3.36 9.02 23.92
C PRO A 222 -4.80 9.45 23.63
N THR A 223 -5.78 8.75 24.20
CA THR A 223 -7.20 9.13 24.10
C THR A 223 -7.54 10.17 25.18
N GLY A 224 -7.82 11.41 24.75
CA GLY A 224 -8.26 12.50 25.64
C GLY A 224 -7.18 13.51 26.05
N LYS A 225 -7.61 14.59 26.72
CA LYS A 225 -6.75 15.72 27.13
C LYS A 225 -6.00 15.49 28.46
N ARG A 226 -6.34 14.43 29.21
CA ARG A 226 -5.88 14.23 30.58
C ARG A 226 -4.42 13.76 30.57
N GLY A 227 -3.51 14.53 31.18
CA GLY A 227 -2.07 14.23 31.24
C GLY A 227 -1.24 14.71 30.05
N GLN A 228 -1.87 15.32 29.05
CA GLN A 228 -1.17 15.99 27.95
C GLN A 228 -0.60 17.32 28.46
N ARG A 229 0.74 17.44 28.57
CA ARG A 229 1.38 18.73 28.87
C ARG A 229 1.06 19.71 27.76
N THR A 230 0.46 20.84 28.10
CA THR A 230 0.18 21.96 27.18
C THR A 230 1.44 22.30 26.38
N GLY A 231 1.36 22.23 25.05
CA GLY A 231 2.46 22.53 24.14
C GLY A 231 3.31 21.35 23.66
N ARG A 232 3.18 20.14 24.23
CA ARG A 232 3.87 18.94 23.71
C ARG A 232 3.06 18.33 22.58
N ARG A 233 3.55 18.45 21.34
CA ARG A 233 2.92 17.84 20.16
C ARG A 233 3.06 16.32 20.25
N THR A 234 1.97 15.60 20.53
CA THR A 234 1.94 14.14 20.40
C THR A 234 1.70 13.76 18.95
N ASN A 235 2.33 12.68 18.52
CA ASN A 235 2.12 12.16 17.17
C ASN A 235 0.66 11.68 17.05
N PRO A 236 -0.14 12.13 16.06
CA PRO A 236 -1.54 11.73 15.97
C PRO A 236 -1.71 10.30 15.44
N GLU A 237 -0.64 9.69 14.94
CA GLU A 237 -0.71 8.43 14.19
C GLU A 237 -0.59 7.21 15.08
N THR A 238 -1.37 6.17 14.79
CA THR A 238 -1.14 4.84 15.36
C THR A 238 -0.06 4.16 14.54
N VAL A 239 1.02 3.67 15.19
CA VAL A 239 2.11 2.96 14.53
C VAL A 239 1.98 1.47 14.81
N ARG A 240 1.99 0.69 13.75
CA ARG A 240 1.92 -0.76 13.73
C ARG A 240 3.23 -1.30 13.18
N ALA A 241 3.98 -2.03 14.00
CA ALA A 241 5.13 -2.78 13.50
C ALA A 241 4.63 -4.01 12.73
N VAL A 242 5.20 -4.24 11.55
CA VAL A 242 4.79 -5.33 10.65
C VAL A 242 5.99 -6.26 10.44
N GLY A 243 5.83 -7.52 10.79
CA GLY A 243 6.85 -8.54 10.60
C GLY A 243 7.95 -8.58 11.64
N ALA A 244 7.83 -7.95 12.80
CA ALA A 244 8.91 -7.93 13.79
C ALA A 244 9.34 -9.34 14.25
N ARG A 245 8.40 -10.30 14.35
CA ARG A 245 8.71 -11.70 14.71
C ARG A 245 9.14 -12.50 13.49
N VAL A 246 8.39 -12.37 12.40
CA VAL A 246 8.65 -13.14 11.16
C VAL A 246 9.95 -12.71 10.51
N GLY A 247 10.18 -11.41 10.38
CA GLY A 247 11.40 -10.80 9.85
C GLY A 247 12.65 -11.22 10.61
N ARG A 248 12.62 -11.17 11.96
CA ARG A 248 13.70 -11.70 12.79
C ARG A 248 13.99 -13.17 12.49
N ALA A 249 12.96 -14.01 12.39
CA ALA A 249 13.12 -15.43 12.09
C ALA A 249 13.76 -15.65 10.70
N LEU A 250 13.32 -14.89 9.69
CA LEU A 250 13.89 -14.89 8.34
C LEU A 250 15.35 -14.46 8.32
N GLY A 251 15.68 -13.38 9.05
CA GLY A 251 17.04 -12.88 9.20
C GLY A 251 17.95 -13.94 9.84
N THR A 252 17.51 -14.56 10.94
CA THR A 252 18.28 -15.64 11.59
C THR A 252 18.49 -16.86 10.68
N ALA A 253 17.45 -17.27 9.94
CA ALA A 253 17.57 -18.38 9.00
C ALA A 253 18.57 -18.06 7.89
N ARG A 254 18.52 -16.85 7.31
CA ARG A 254 19.45 -16.41 6.26
C ARG A 254 20.90 -16.46 6.74
N MET A 255 21.17 -16.01 7.97
CA MET A 255 22.51 -16.06 8.57
C MET A 255 23.00 -17.49 8.78
N ALA A 256 22.13 -18.39 9.28
CA ALA A 256 22.46 -19.80 9.48
C ALA A 256 22.77 -20.53 8.16
N TYR A 257 22.05 -20.23 7.08
CA TYR A 257 22.36 -20.77 5.75
C TYR A 257 23.68 -20.22 5.18
N ALA A 258 23.98 -18.94 5.41
CA ALA A 258 25.23 -18.32 4.95
C ALA A 258 26.47 -18.90 5.64
N SER A 259 26.36 -19.35 6.89
CA SER A 259 27.45 -20.00 7.63
C SER A 259 27.79 -21.43 7.19
N GLY A 260 27.02 -22.02 6.27
CA GLY A 260 27.26 -23.37 5.72
C GLY A 260 26.80 -24.51 6.64
N PRO A 261 26.28 -25.62 6.10
CA PRO A 261 25.79 -26.73 6.92
C PRO A 261 26.93 -27.55 7.54
N GLU A 262 26.79 -27.92 8.81
CA GLU A 262 27.53 -29.06 9.37
C GLU A 262 27.10 -30.34 8.63
N ARG A 263 28.07 -31.04 8.02
CA ARG A 263 27.83 -32.22 7.20
C ARG A 263 27.42 -33.40 8.08
N GLY A 264 26.19 -33.90 7.94
CA GLY A 264 25.77 -35.13 8.64
C GLY A 264 24.47 -35.81 8.19
N GLY A 265 23.67 -35.22 7.30
CA GLY A 265 22.39 -35.79 6.86
C GLY A 265 22.41 -36.33 5.43
N ASN A 266 21.74 -37.47 5.20
CA ASN A 266 21.64 -38.14 3.89
C ASN A 266 20.60 -37.49 2.94
N VAL A 267 20.03 -36.35 3.32
CA VAL A 267 19.08 -35.57 2.52
C VAL A 267 19.53 -34.13 2.51
N SER A 268 19.72 -33.58 1.31
CA SER A 268 20.08 -32.18 1.11
C SER A 268 19.00 -31.26 1.69
N PRO A 269 19.34 -30.35 2.63
CA PRO A 269 18.42 -29.32 3.09
C PRO A 269 17.90 -28.52 1.90
N HIS A 270 16.57 -28.36 1.80
CA HIS A 270 15.96 -27.48 0.81
C HIS A 270 14.97 -26.53 1.47
N VAL A 271 14.69 -25.40 0.81
CA VAL A 271 13.74 -24.40 1.29
C VAL A 271 12.50 -24.45 0.41
N ARG A 272 11.35 -24.74 0.99
CA ARG A 272 10.06 -24.55 0.33
C ARG A 272 9.82 -23.05 0.20
N ARG A 273 9.63 -22.59 -1.04
CA ARG A 273 9.46 -21.17 -1.35
C ARG A 273 8.20 -20.58 -0.72
N ALA A 274 8.30 -19.32 -0.33
CA ALA A 274 7.15 -18.51 0.06
C ALA A 274 6.15 -18.41 -1.10
N HIS A 275 4.87 -18.36 -0.78
CA HIS A 275 3.80 -18.25 -1.77
C HIS A 275 2.52 -17.69 -1.13
N TRP A 276 1.67 -17.10 -1.96
CA TRP A 276 0.32 -16.69 -1.57
C TRP A 276 -0.64 -17.86 -1.67
N GLN A 277 -1.50 -17.99 -0.66
CA GLN A 277 -2.69 -18.82 -0.71
C GLN A 277 -3.91 -17.92 -0.59
N HIS A 278 -4.99 -18.25 -1.30
CA HIS A 278 -6.26 -17.57 -1.14
C HIS A 278 -7.39 -18.59 -1.19
N PHE A 279 -8.48 -18.27 -0.49
CA PHE A 279 -9.67 -19.11 -0.44
C PHE A 279 -10.89 -18.24 -0.15
N TRP A 280 -12.04 -18.69 -0.60
CA TRP A 280 -13.31 -18.01 -0.37
C TRP A 280 -14.00 -18.58 0.86
N VAL A 281 -14.59 -17.69 1.67
CA VAL A 281 -15.36 -18.05 2.86
C VAL A 281 -16.73 -17.38 2.80
N GLY A 282 -17.70 -17.97 3.52
CA GLY A 282 -19.06 -17.46 3.61
C GLY A 282 -20.09 -18.34 2.92
N PRO A 283 -21.38 -17.96 2.98
CA PRO A 283 -22.47 -18.73 2.41
C PRO A 283 -22.35 -18.83 0.89
N ARG A 284 -22.61 -20.01 0.31
CA ARG A 284 -22.58 -20.21 -1.15
C ARG A 284 -23.68 -19.46 -1.90
N LYS A 285 -24.79 -19.13 -1.23
CA LYS A 285 -26.04 -18.74 -1.88
C LYS A 285 -25.97 -17.31 -2.42
N GLY A 286 -26.14 -17.15 -3.74
CA GLY A 286 -26.39 -15.84 -4.37
C GLY A 286 -25.34 -15.35 -5.36
N ARG A 287 -24.20 -16.03 -5.53
CA ARG A 287 -23.21 -15.66 -6.55
C ARG A 287 -23.51 -16.30 -7.90
N THR A 288 -23.54 -15.48 -8.95
CA THR A 288 -23.70 -15.92 -10.35
C THR A 288 -22.39 -16.41 -10.98
N ASP A 289 -21.25 -16.16 -10.34
CA ASP A 289 -19.90 -16.51 -10.83
C ASP A 289 -19.39 -17.89 -10.38
N GLY A 290 -20.21 -18.68 -9.70
CA GLY A 290 -19.89 -20.05 -9.29
C GLY A 290 -18.92 -20.20 -8.11
N ARG A 291 -18.50 -19.10 -7.46
CA ARG A 291 -17.56 -19.13 -6.32
C ARG A 291 -18.20 -19.56 -5.00
N TYR A 292 -17.40 -20.15 -4.11
CA TYR A 292 -17.83 -20.61 -2.78
C TYR A 292 -17.65 -19.52 -1.73
N GLY A 293 -18.68 -18.71 -1.47
CA GLY A 293 -18.63 -17.69 -0.43
C GLY A 293 -18.49 -16.27 -0.98
N ASP A 294 -18.78 -15.30 -0.14
CA ASP A 294 -18.87 -13.88 -0.47
C ASP A 294 -17.62 -13.07 -0.10
N ARG A 295 -16.69 -13.67 0.66
CA ARG A 295 -15.48 -13.01 1.11
C ARG A 295 -14.22 -13.77 0.70
N LEU A 296 -13.32 -13.08 0.03
CA LEU A 296 -11.99 -13.58 -0.29
C LEU A 296 -11.05 -13.41 0.91
N ILE A 297 -10.34 -14.48 1.27
CA ILE A 297 -9.29 -14.48 2.28
C ILE A 297 -7.96 -14.77 1.61
N VAL A 298 -6.93 -13.97 1.92
CA VAL A 298 -5.56 -14.16 1.46
C VAL A 298 -4.64 -14.46 2.65
N LYS A 299 -3.71 -15.41 2.48
CA LYS A 299 -2.71 -15.80 3.47
C LYS A 299 -1.33 -15.86 2.82
N TRP A 300 -0.35 -15.17 3.37
CA TRP A 300 1.05 -15.36 3.01
C TRP A 300 1.62 -16.57 3.74
N ILE A 301 2.22 -17.50 3.00
CA ILE A 301 2.93 -18.64 3.58
C ILE A 301 4.44 -18.32 3.55
N PRO A 302 5.11 -18.19 4.72
CA PRO A 302 6.54 -17.92 4.77
C PRO A 302 7.36 -19.08 4.17
N PRO A 303 8.62 -18.85 3.80
CA PRO A 303 9.50 -19.93 3.37
C PRO A 303 9.73 -20.92 4.53
N ILE A 304 9.73 -22.21 4.23
CA ILE A 304 9.90 -23.28 5.23
C ILE A 304 11.17 -24.06 4.91
N ALA A 305 12.07 -24.13 5.88
CA ALA A 305 13.24 -25.00 5.80
C ALA A 305 12.79 -26.46 5.97
N VAL A 306 13.12 -27.30 4.99
CA VAL A 306 12.84 -28.75 5.04
C VAL A 306 14.16 -29.46 5.27
N LEU A 307 14.37 -29.92 6.50
CA LEU A 307 15.50 -30.75 6.90
C LEU A 307 15.09 -32.22 6.79
N GLY A 308 15.78 -33.00 5.97
CA GLY A 308 15.46 -34.41 5.80
C GLY A 308 16.00 -35.25 6.95
N GLY A 309 15.21 -35.39 8.00
CA GLY A 309 15.46 -36.35 9.08
C GLY A 309 14.92 -35.90 10.42
N GLY A 310 13.64 -36.20 10.70
CA GLY A 310 13.06 -36.41 12.04
C GLY A 310 13.20 -35.32 13.12
N GLY A 311 13.85 -34.19 12.85
CA GLY A 311 14.07 -33.10 13.78
C GLY A 311 13.12 -31.97 13.47
N ALA A 312 12.19 -31.72 14.41
CA ALA A 312 11.28 -30.58 14.51
C ALA A 312 11.10 -29.78 13.21
N GLU A 313 9.99 -30.05 12.50
CA GLU A 313 9.38 -28.99 11.69
C GLU A 313 9.34 -27.73 12.56
N VAL A 314 10.05 -26.67 12.18
CA VAL A 314 9.86 -25.36 12.81
C VAL A 314 8.54 -24.83 12.28
N VAL A 315 7.45 -25.44 12.74
CA VAL A 315 6.11 -24.88 12.68
C VAL A 315 6.18 -23.67 13.60
N HIS A 316 6.16 -22.47 13.02
CA HIS A 316 5.76 -21.29 13.75
C HIS A 316 4.33 -21.52 14.23
N HIS A 317 4.17 -22.01 15.46
CA HIS A 317 2.87 -22.05 16.12
C HIS A 317 2.38 -20.60 16.31
N THR A 318 1.62 -20.09 15.35
CA THR A 318 0.82 -18.88 15.50
C THR A 318 -0.46 -19.23 16.26
N GLY A 319 -0.42 -19.14 17.59
CA GLY A 319 -1.63 -19.15 18.41
C GLY A 319 -1.42 -19.70 19.82
N LYS A 320 -1.74 -18.89 20.84
CA LYS A 320 -1.94 -19.38 22.21
C LYS A 320 -3.09 -20.41 22.20
N PRO A 321 -3.01 -21.52 22.94
CA PRO A 321 -4.14 -22.43 23.09
C PRO A 321 -5.29 -21.69 23.76
N ILE A 322 -6.45 -21.68 23.09
CA ILE A 322 -7.72 -21.31 23.71
C ILE A 322 -8.04 -22.41 24.73
N GLY A 323 -8.35 -21.98 25.95
CA GLY A 323 -8.41 -22.81 27.14
C GLY A 323 -9.31 -24.04 27.05
N GLN A 324 -8.86 -25.09 27.74
CA GLN A 324 -9.69 -26.20 28.17
C GLN A 324 -10.75 -25.67 29.16
N ARG A 325 -12.00 -26.04 28.90
CA ARG A 325 -13.05 -26.24 29.90
C ARG A 325 -13.56 -27.65 29.73
#